data_AF-A0A949XB20-F1
#
_entry.id   AF-A0A949XB20-F1
#
_cell.length_a   1.000
_cell.length_b   1.000
_cell.length_c   1.000
_cell.angle_alpha   90.00
_cell.angle_beta   90.00
_cell.angle_gamma   90.00
#
_symmetry.space_group_name_H-M   'P 1'
#
loop_
_entity.id
_entity.type
_entity.pdbx_description
1 polymer ?
#
loop_
_entity_poly.entity_id
_entity_poly.type
_entity_poly.pdbx_seq_one_letter_code
_entity_poly.pdbx_strand_id
1 'polypeptide(L)' 'MHIMFFTERAYHGNPEVLENEIFKRRSFFGVPNKFFDAQKGAQLLNEYIDEKILCDELGFDGVMLNEHHGTPF' A
#
# COMPACT_ATOMS: atom_id res chain seq x y z
N MET A 1 -6.07 1.20 -25.61
CA MET A 1 -6.23 1.63 -24.21
C MET A 1 -5.39 0.68 -23.39
N HIS A 2 -4.46 1.17 -22.58
CA HIS A 2 -3.66 0.32 -21.70
C HIS A 2 -4.26 0.31 -20.29
N ILE A 3 -4.34 -0.86 -19.67
CA ILE A 3 -4.84 -1.06 -18.32
C ILE A 3 -3.64 -1.51 -17.46
N MET A 4 -3.38 -0.77 -16.38
CA MET A 4 -2.25 -1.05 -15.48
C MET A 4 -2.71 -1.04 -14.02
N PHE A 5 -2.02 -1.81 -13.18
CA PHE A 5 -2.29 -1.92 -11.75
C PHE A 5 -1.26 -1.15 -10.92
N PHE A 6 -1.71 -0.33 -9.97
CA PHE A 6 -0.87 0.45 -9.08
C PHE A 6 -1.42 0.45 -7.65
N THR A 7 -0.52 0.28 -6.68
CA THR A 7 -0.83 0.42 -5.25
C THR A 7 -0.06 1.62 -4.72
N GLU A 8 -0.77 2.67 -4.32
CA GLU A 8 -0.12 3.86 -3.76
C GLU A 8 0.36 3.62 -2.32
N ARG A 9 -0.50 3.05 -1.48
CA ARG A 9 -0.28 2.87 -0.04
C ARG A 9 -0.53 1.42 0.36
N ALA A 10 0.53 0.61 0.36
CA ALA A 10 0.44 -0.82 0.62
C ALA A 10 0.13 -1.17 2.09
N TYR A 11 0.24 -0.24 3.03
CA TYR A 11 -0.13 -0.49 4.42
C TYR A 11 -1.36 0.32 4.83
N HIS A 12 -2.43 -0.38 5.19
CA HIS A 12 -3.70 0.20 5.65
C HIS A 12 -4.35 -0.64 6.78
N GLY A 13 -3.54 -1.25 7.65
CA GLY A 13 -4.02 -2.11 8.73
C GLY A 13 -4.89 -1.43 9.79
N ASN A 14 -4.80 -0.10 9.92
CA ASN A 14 -5.60 0.68 10.86
C ASN A 14 -5.94 2.07 10.28
N PRO A 15 -6.82 2.12 9.26
CA PRO A 15 -6.97 3.31 8.42
C PRO A 15 -7.44 4.53 9.22
N GLU A 16 -8.39 4.37 10.14
CA GLU A 16 -8.89 5.47 10.97
C GLU A 16 -7.78 6.10 11.84
N VAL A 17 -6.98 5.28 12.52
CA VAL A 17 -5.87 5.78 13.34
C VAL A 17 -4.81 6.45 12.47
N LEU A 18 -4.43 5.82 11.36
CA LEU A 18 -3.40 6.34 10.45
C LEU A 18 -3.83 7.66 9.82
N GLU A 19 -5.05 7.75 9.30
CA GLU A 19 -5.59 8.97 8.69
C GLU A 19 -5.65 10.11 9.71
N ASN A 20 -6.17 9.85 10.91
CA ASN A 20 -6.20 10.85 11.98
C ASN A 20 -4.80 11.38 12.34
N GLU A 21 -3.80 10.50 12.41
CA GLU A 21 -2.42 10.91 12.69
C GLU A 21 -1.78 11.70 11.53
N ILE A 22 -2.09 11.34 10.28
CA ILE A 22 -1.65 12.06 9.08
C ILE A 22 -2.27 13.46 9.03
N PHE A 23 -3.57 13.59 9.33
CA PHE A 23 -4.25 14.88 9.38
C PHE A 23 -3.66 15.80 10.46
N LYS A 24 -3.41 15.28 11.68
CA LYS A 24 -2.73 16.03 12.75
C LYS A 24 -1.33 16.50 12.33
N ARG A 25 -0.68 15.77 11.43
CA ARG A 25 0.67 16.05 10.91
C ARG A 25 0.68 16.85 9.61
N ARG A 26 -0.42 17.53 9.26
CA ARG A 26 -0.53 18.34 8.03
C ARG A 26 -0.27 17.53 6.76
N SER A 27 -0.84 16.33 6.70
CA SER A 27 -0.70 15.39 5.59
C SER A 27 0.72 14.85 5.37
N PHE A 28 1.56 14.88 6.40
CA PHE A 28 2.83 14.16 6.38
C PHE A 28 2.59 12.67 6.66
N PHE A 29 2.98 11.81 5.73
CA PHE A 29 2.71 10.38 5.77
C PHE A 29 3.54 9.61 6.81
N GLY A 30 4.70 10.14 7.20
CA GLY A 30 5.54 9.56 8.24
C GLY A 30 4.90 9.63 9.63
N VAL A 31 4.19 8.56 10.00
CA VAL A 31 3.63 8.35 11.34
C VAL A 31 4.49 7.38 12.17
N PRO A 32 4.42 7.42 13.51
CA PRO A 32 5.22 6.54 14.36
C PRO A 32 4.95 5.05 14.14
N ASN A 33 6.01 4.23 14.10
CA ASN A 33 5.95 2.77 13.94
C ASN A 33 5.07 2.03 14.97
N LYS A 34 4.69 2.65 16.09
CA LYS A 34 3.73 2.06 17.04
C LYS A 34 2.35 1.81 16.43
N PHE A 35 2.05 2.43 15.29
CA PHE A 35 0.84 2.21 14.50
C PHE A 35 1.00 1.13 13.41
N PHE A 36 2.18 0.51 13.33
CA PHE A 36 2.47 -0.60 12.44
C PHE A 36 2.21 -1.94 13.11
N ASP A 37 1.44 -2.78 12.44
CA ASP A 37 1.31 -4.20 12.74
C ASP A 37 2.10 -4.97 11.67
N ALA A 38 3.17 -5.63 12.11
CA ALA A 38 4.05 -6.37 11.21
C ALA A 38 3.37 -7.58 10.57
N GLN A 39 2.45 -8.25 11.27
CA GLN A 39 1.73 -9.39 10.70
C GLN A 39 0.77 -8.90 9.62
N LYS A 40 0.02 -7.82 9.89
CA LYS A 40 -0.87 -7.24 8.89
C LYS A 40 -0.10 -6.67 7.70
N GLY A 41 1.04 -6.03 7.94
CA GLY A 41 1.91 -5.52 6.87
C GLY A 41 2.44 -6.63 5.97
N ALA A 42 2.89 -7.76 6.54
CA ALA A 42 3.31 -8.91 5.77
C ALA A 42 2.16 -9.54 4.97
N GLN A 43 0.97 -9.64 5.57
CA GLN A 43 -0.23 -10.12 4.88
C GLN A 43 -0.54 -9.25 3.65
N LEU A 44 -0.67 -7.92 3.84
CA LEU A 44 -1.00 -6.99 2.76
C LEU A 44 0.05 -7.02 1.64
N LEU A 45 1.34 -7.09 1.99
CA LEU A 45 2.40 -7.17 1.00
C LEU A 45 2.26 -8.42 0.11
N ASN A 46 1.97 -9.59 0.71
CA ASN A 46 1.74 -10.80 -0.07
C ASN A 46 0.47 -10.69 -0.92
N GLU A 47 -0.63 -10.15 -0.38
CA GLU A 47 -1.86 -9.90 -1.14
C GLU A 47 -1.58 -9.05 -2.40
N TYR A 48 -0.81 -7.96 -2.30
CA TYR A 48 -0.47 -7.14 -3.48
C TYR A 48 0.47 -7.82 -4.47
N ILE A 49 1.31 -8.75 -4.02
CA ILE A 49 2.14 -9.57 -4.92
C ILE A 49 1.26 -10.54 -5.67
N ASP A 50 0.33 -11.21 -4.98
CA ASP A 50 -0.63 -12.13 -5.58
C ASP A 50 -1.53 -11.40 -6.60
N GLU A 51 -2.00 -10.18 -6.28
CA GLU A 51 -2.76 -9.33 -7.21
C GLU A 51 -1.94 -8.94 -8.46
N LYS A 52 -0.63 -8.68 -8.31
CA LYS A 52 0.25 -8.40 -9.46
C LYS A 52 0.45 -9.62 -10.34
N ILE A 53 0.50 -10.82 -9.76
CA ILE A 53 0.54 -12.07 -10.53
C ILE A 53 -0.80 -12.26 -11.27
N LEU A 54 -1.92 -12.02 -10.59
CA LEU A 54 -3.25 -12.11 -11.19
C LEU A 54 -3.44 -11.13 -12.37
N CYS A 55 -2.76 -9.98 -12.37
CA CYS A 55 -2.79 -9.05 -13.50
C CYS A 55 -2.30 -9.70 -14.81
N ASP A 56 -1.29 -10.58 -14.75
CA ASP A 56 -0.80 -11.32 -15.91
C ASP A 56 -1.87 -12.28 -16.44
N GLU A 57 -2.51 -13.02 -15.52
CA GLU A 57 -3.60 -13.96 -15.87
C GLU A 57 -4.82 -13.27 -16.49
N LEU A 58 -5.11 -12.03 -16.06
CA LEU A 58 -6.25 -11.25 -16.52
C LEU A 58 -5.95 -10.39 -17.76
N GLY A 59 -4.70 -10.37 -18.24
CA GLY A 59 -4.31 -9.66 -19.46
C GLY A 59 -4.15 -8.14 -19.29
N PHE A 60 -3.71 -7.68 -18.11
CA PHE A 60 -3.31 -6.28 -17.92
C PHE A 60 -2.05 -5.97 -18.74
N ASP A 61 -1.93 -4.74 -19.22
CA ASP A 61 -0.78 -4.29 -20.00
C ASP A 61 0.47 -4.04 -19.15
N GLY A 62 0.32 -3.96 -17.82
CA GLY A 62 1.45 -3.81 -16.92
C GLY A 62 1.09 -3.63 -15.44
N VAL A 63 2.12 -3.74 -14.60
CA VAL A 63 2.06 -3.45 -13.17
C VAL A 63 3.03 -2.33 -12.84
N MET A 64 2.60 -1.44 -11.94
CA MET A 64 3.43 -0.35 -11.44
C MET A 64 3.94 -0.66 -10.04
N LEU A 65 5.14 -0.17 -9.74
CA LEU A 65 5.75 -0.22 -8.42
C LEU A 65 5.85 1.21 -7.88
N ASN A 66 5.51 1.39 -6.61
CA ASN A 66 5.68 2.67 -5.94
C ASN A 66 7.07 2.73 -5.30
N GLU A 67 7.89 3.69 -5.75
CA GLU A 67 9.24 3.90 -5.21
C GLU A 67 9.22 4.64 -3.86
N HIS A 68 8.23 5.51 -3.65
CA HIS A 68 8.27 6.50 -2.57
C HIS A 68 7.40 6.15 -1.36
N HIS A 69 6.27 5.46 -1.58
CA HIS A 69 5.26 5.19 -0.55
C HIS A 69 5.02 3.69 -0.32
N GLY A 70 5.96 2.85 -0.73
CA GLY A 70 5.96 1.41 -0.44
C GLY A 70 6.36 1.06 1.00
N THR A 71 6.92 2.01 1.76
CA THR A 71 7.17 1.85 3.20
C THR A 71 5.88 1.98 3.99
N PRO A 72 5.77 1.36 5.17
CA PRO A 72 4.54 1.42 5.94
C PRO A 72 4.10 2.85 6.31
N PHE A 73 4.98 3.85 6.25
CA PHE A 73 4.71 5.28 6.45
C PHE A 73 5.68 6.15 5.65
#